data_AF-A0A6I0F853-F1
#
_entry.id   AF-A0A6I0F853-F1
#
_cell.length_a   1.000
_cell.length_b   1.000
_cell.length_c   1.000
_cell.angle_alpha   90.00
_cell.angle_beta   90.00
_cell.angle_gamma   90.00
#
_symmetry.space_group_name_H-M   'P 1'
#
loop_
_entity.id
_entity.type
_entity.pdbx_description
1 polymer ?
#
loop_
_entity_poly.entity_id
_entity_poly.type
_entity_poly.pdbx_seq_one_letter_code
_entity_poly.pdbx_strand_id
1 'polypeptide(L)'
;MKSIYISFKELTCIRGESNLISIIKFFIFFAIIGIAVEFFRLQSFQSTLQTRIEIIAQDSLELSINDEYRREGISLIDPIKAEEHLYELLTTDFNLDNNLKPKDRSLLQAPLIIEGLTIEEGSYSNSGASFYNVQLPSIEIKGYTHQKIILIPFLDEALRYIEIPFNVYIENTRYN
;
A
#
# COMPACT_ATOMS: atom_id res chain seq x y z
N MET A 1 39.36 66.71 26.95
CA MET A 1 38.25 65.90 26.42
C MET A 1 38.47 65.71 24.92
N LYS A 2 38.91 64.52 24.48
CA LYS A 2 38.93 64.15 23.06
C LYS A 2 38.49 62.70 22.93
N SER A 3 37.45 62.52 22.13
CA SER A 3 36.60 61.35 21.98
C SER A 3 37.36 60.14 21.42
N ILE A 4 37.02 58.98 21.97
CA ILE A 4 37.41 57.65 21.51
C ILE A 4 36.69 57.37 20.18
N TYR A 5 37.42 57.06 19.12
CA TYR A 5 36.88 56.41 17.93
C TYR A 5 37.34 54.95 17.93
N ILE A 6 36.47 54.05 18.39
CA ILE A 6 36.62 52.62 18.14
C ILE A 6 36.24 52.40 16.68
N SER A 7 37.25 52.12 15.86
CA SER A 7 37.07 51.69 14.47
C SER A 7 36.33 50.36 14.48
N PHE A 8 35.11 50.35 13.92
CA PHE A 8 34.40 49.13 13.56
C PHE A 8 35.26 48.38 12.55
N LYS A 9 35.94 47.34 13.01
CA LYS A 9 36.63 46.38 12.16
C LYS A 9 35.55 45.70 11.32
N GLU A 10 35.44 46.11 10.07
CA GLU A 10 34.60 45.49 9.06
C GLU A 10 34.82 43.98 9.09
N LEU A 11 33.76 43.25 9.45
CA LEU A 11 33.62 41.83 9.18
C LEU A 11 33.56 41.66 7.66
N THR A 12 34.74 41.65 7.05
CA THR A 12 34.94 41.22 5.67
C THR A 12 34.69 39.72 5.63
N CYS A 13 33.42 39.33 5.50
CA CYS A 13 33.04 37.99 5.12
C CYS A 13 33.72 37.70 3.78
N ILE A 14 34.66 36.76 3.81
CA ILE A 14 35.48 36.37 2.67
C ILE A 14 34.51 35.91 1.59
N ARG A 15 34.51 36.57 0.43
CA ARG A 15 33.59 36.35 -0.71
C ARG A 15 33.46 34.87 -1.14
N GLY A 16 34.44 34.03 -0.79
CA GLY A 16 34.42 32.56 -0.99
C GLY A 16 33.57 31.76 -0.01
N GLU A 17 33.42 32.19 1.26
CA GLU A 17 32.59 31.49 2.26
C GLU A 17 31.10 31.60 1.92
N SER A 18 30.65 32.77 1.48
CA SER A 18 29.25 33.00 1.09
C SER A 18 28.82 32.12 -0.09
N ASN A 19 29.71 31.93 -1.08
CA ASN A 19 29.45 31.09 -2.24
C ASN A 19 29.40 29.59 -1.88
N LEU A 20 30.32 29.12 -1.03
CA LEU A 20 30.34 27.73 -0.56
C LEU A 20 29.08 27.40 0.25
N ILE A 21 28.65 28.29 1.14
CA ILE A 21 27.41 28.12 1.90
C ILE A 21 26.19 28.05 0.96
N SER A 22 26.16 28.86 -0.09
CA SER A 22 25.07 28.83 -1.08
C SER A 22 25.01 27.48 -1.82
N ILE A 23 26.16 26.95 -2.23
CA ILE A 23 26.27 25.64 -2.90
C ILE A 23 25.80 24.51 -1.97
N ILE A 24 26.23 24.51 -0.70
CA ILE A 24 25.81 23.49 0.27
C ILE A 24 24.30 23.55 0.48
N LYS A 25 23.72 24.75 0.65
CA LYS A 25 22.27 24.93 0.78
C LYS A 25 21.52 24.39 -0.44
N PHE A 26 22.05 24.63 -1.64
CA PHE A 26 21.50 24.09 -2.88
C PHE A 26 21.49 22.55 -2.86
N PHE A 27 22.59 21.89 -2.53
CA PHE A 27 22.63 20.42 -2.44
C PHE A 27 21.67 19.85 -1.39
N ILE A 28 21.59 20.48 -0.21
CA ILE A 28 20.65 20.07 0.84
C ILE A 28 19.21 20.20 0.35
N PHE A 29 18.89 21.29 -0.35
CA PHE A 29 17.55 21.49 -0.92
C PHE A 29 17.17 20.40 -1.92
N PHE A 30 18.10 20.01 -2.82
CA PHE A 30 17.87 18.89 -3.73
C PHE A 30 17.72 17.55 -3.02
N ALA A 31 18.49 17.30 -1.97
CA ALA A 31 18.35 16.08 -1.16
C ALA A 31 16.97 16.01 -0.50
N ILE A 32 16.46 17.12 0.05
CA ILE A 32 15.11 17.20 0.64
C ILE A 32 14.04 16.91 -0.42
N ILE A 33 14.17 17.50 -1.62
CA ILE A 33 13.24 17.22 -2.73
C ILE A 33 13.28 15.74 -3.10
N GLY A 34 14.47 15.15 -3.22
CA GLY A 34 14.61 13.73 -3.54
C GLY A 34 13.90 12.83 -2.53
N ILE A 35 14.08 13.10 -1.24
CA ILE A 35 13.38 12.38 -0.15
C ILE A 35 11.86 12.59 -0.25
N ALA A 36 11.39 13.82 -0.50
CA ALA A 36 9.97 14.11 -0.61
C ALA A 36 9.33 13.36 -1.79
N VAL A 37 9.96 13.37 -2.98
CA VAL A 37 9.49 12.64 -4.15
C VAL A 37 9.46 11.14 -3.88
N GLU A 38 10.48 10.60 -3.22
CA GLU A 38 10.54 9.20 -2.84
C GLU A 38 9.39 8.81 -1.91
N PHE A 39 9.11 9.64 -0.90
CA PHE A 39 7.99 9.45 0.01
C PHE A 39 6.64 9.43 -0.75
N PHE A 40 6.40 10.39 -1.65
CA PHE A 40 5.19 10.40 -2.48
C PHE A 40 5.07 9.15 -3.35
N ARG A 41 6.17 8.67 -3.94
CA ARG A 41 6.20 7.44 -4.74
C ARG A 41 5.78 6.22 -3.91
N LEU A 42 6.32 6.10 -2.69
CA LEU A 42 5.99 4.99 -1.78
C LEU A 42 4.54 5.05 -1.31
N GLN A 43 4.04 6.24 -0.97
CA GLN A 43 2.64 6.41 -0.58
C GLN A 43 1.66 6.11 -1.74
N SER A 44 1.99 6.55 -2.95
CA SER A 44 1.21 6.23 -4.15
C SER A 44 1.21 4.72 -4.43
N PHE A 45 2.35 4.06 -4.24
CA PHE A 45 2.45 2.60 -4.36
C PHE A 45 1.60 1.89 -3.31
N GLN A 46 1.70 2.28 -2.04
CA GLN A 46 0.90 1.70 -0.95
C GLN A 46 -0.60 1.85 -1.22
N SER A 47 -1.06 3.03 -1.63
CA SER A 47 -2.47 3.25 -1.98
C SER A 47 -2.90 2.40 -3.17
N THR A 48 -2.07 2.27 -4.20
CA THR A 48 -2.38 1.43 -5.37
C THR A 48 -2.46 -0.05 -4.99
N LEU A 49 -1.53 -0.52 -4.15
CA LEU A 49 -1.50 -1.87 -3.65
C LEU A 49 -2.78 -2.19 -2.87
N GLN A 50 -3.12 -1.32 -1.91
CA GLN A 50 -4.31 -1.48 -1.08
C GLN A 50 -5.59 -1.51 -1.94
N THR A 51 -5.77 -0.56 -2.85
CA THR A 51 -6.95 -0.53 -3.72
C THR A 51 -7.05 -1.76 -4.62
N ARG A 52 -5.93 -2.27 -5.13
CA ARG A 52 -5.96 -3.50 -5.94
C ARG A 52 -6.34 -4.73 -5.11
N ILE A 53 -5.84 -4.84 -3.88
CA ILE A 53 -6.20 -5.93 -2.98
C ILE A 53 -7.67 -5.83 -2.56
N GLU A 54 -8.19 -4.62 -2.34
CA GLU A 54 -9.63 -4.37 -2.10
C GLU A 54 -10.49 -4.90 -3.26
N ILE A 55 -10.13 -4.57 -4.50
CA ILE A 55 -10.85 -5.04 -5.70
C ILE A 55 -10.77 -6.57 -5.80
N ILE A 56 -9.59 -7.16 -5.62
CA ILE A 56 -9.38 -8.60 -5.68
C ILE A 56 -10.19 -9.33 -4.60
N ALA A 57 -10.20 -8.80 -3.37
CA ALA A 57 -11.00 -9.36 -2.28
C ALA A 57 -12.50 -9.29 -2.59
N GLN A 58 -12.98 -8.16 -3.12
CA GLN A 58 -14.37 -8.03 -3.56
C GLN A 58 -14.73 -9.03 -4.67
N ASP A 59 -13.91 -9.12 -5.71
CA ASP A 59 -14.15 -10.03 -6.84
C ASP A 59 -14.14 -11.49 -6.38
N SER A 60 -13.23 -11.87 -5.47
CA SER A 60 -13.19 -13.22 -4.91
C SER A 60 -14.46 -13.57 -4.13
N LEU A 61 -15.02 -12.63 -3.36
CA LEU A 61 -16.32 -12.80 -2.69
C LEU A 61 -17.43 -12.98 -3.71
N GLU A 62 -17.49 -12.12 -4.73
CA GLU A 62 -18.55 -12.15 -5.74
C GLU A 62 -18.56 -13.43 -6.58
N LEU A 63 -17.38 -13.94 -6.95
CA LEU A 63 -17.21 -15.20 -7.68
C LEU A 63 -17.62 -16.41 -6.84
N SER A 64 -17.52 -16.32 -5.52
CA SER A 64 -17.78 -17.42 -4.58
C SER A 64 -19.25 -17.55 -4.18
N ILE A 65 -20.09 -16.57 -4.52
CA ILE A 65 -21.53 -16.66 -4.28
C ILE A 65 -22.15 -17.70 -5.20
N ASN A 66 -22.86 -18.66 -4.60
CA ASN A 66 -23.60 -19.68 -5.35
C ASN A 66 -24.73 -19.04 -6.16
N ASP A 67 -24.86 -19.41 -7.44
CA ASP A 67 -25.90 -18.92 -8.33
C ASP A 67 -27.33 -19.18 -7.83
N GLU A 68 -27.56 -20.26 -7.08
CA GLU A 68 -28.88 -20.53 -6.48
C GLU A 68 -29.24 -19.47 -5.43
N TYR A 69 -28.32 -19.18 -4.51
CA TYR A 69 -28.48 -18.12 -3.51
C TYR A 69 -28.55 -16.73 -4.13
N ARG A 70 -27.81 -16.51 -5.22
CA ARG A 70 -27.85 -15.26 -6.00
C ARG A 70 -29.25 -14.95 -6.54
N ARG A 71 -30.03 -15.97 -6.92
CA ARG A 71 -31.42 -15.80 -7.39
C ARG A 71 -32.39 -15.43 -6.27
N GLU A 72 -32.08 -15.85 -5.04
CA GLU A 72 -32.88 -15.59 -3.84
C GLU A 72 -32.45 -14.32 -3.08
N GLY A 73 -31.42 -13.61 -3.57
CA GLY A 73 -30.85 -12.44 -2.88
C GLY A 73 -30.05 -12.80 -1.62
N ILE A 74 -29.62 -14.06 -1.50
CA ILE A 74 -28.84 -14.57 -0.37
C ILE A 74 -27.35 -14.47 -0.72
N SER A 75 -26.57 -13.93 0.21
CA SER A 75 -25.12 -13.71 0.06
C SER A 75 -24.31 -14.78 0.80
N LEU A 76 -24.58 -16.06 0.56
CA LEU A 76 -23.78 -17.13 1.17
C LEU A 76 -22.62 -17.52 0.24
N ILE A 77 -21.42 -17.70 0.79
CA ILE A 77 -20.23 -18.12 0.04
C ILE A 77 -19.62 -19.40 0.62
N ASP A 78 -18.88 -20.14 -0.20
CA ASP A 78 -17.97 -21.18 0.30
C ASP A 78 -16.61 -20.53 0.62
N PRO A 79 -16.17 -20.47 1.89
CA PRO A 79 -14.90 -19.84 2.26
C PRO A 79 -13.68 -20.43 1.54
N ILE A 80 -13.69 -21.74 1.26
CA ILE A 80 -12.56 -22.41 0.59
C ILE A 80 -12.46 -21.93 -0.86
N LYS A 81 -13.59 -21.82 -1.56
CA LYS A 81 -13.61 -21.27 -2.93
C LYS A 81 -13.23 -19.80 -2.98
N ALA A 82 -13.66 -19.02 -1.98
CA ALA A 82 -13.27 -17.62 -1.87
C ALA A 82 -11.77 -17.46 -1.68
N GLU A 83 -11.15 -18.30 -0.86
CA GLU A 83 -9.70 -18.35 -0.71
C GLU A 83 -9.02 -18.73 -2.04
N GLU A 84 -9.47 -19.78 -2.73
CA GLU A 84 -8.92 -20.21 -4.02
C GLU A 84 -8.98 -19.09 -5.08
N HIS A 85 -10.14 -18.44 -5.22
CA HIS A 85 -10.32 -17.32 -6.14
C HIS A 85 -9.47 -16.11 -5.73
N LEU A 86 -9.32 -15.84 -4.44
CA LEU A 86 -8.46 -14.76 -3.95
C LEU A 86 -7.01 -14.99 -4.38
N TYR A 87 -6.46 -16.18 -4.15
CA TYR A 87 -5.09 -16.50 -4.57
C TYR A 87 -4.94 -16.49 -6.10
N GLU A 88 -5.91 -17.02 -6.84
CA GLU A 88 -5.89 -16.98 -8.30
C GLU A 88 -5.86 -15.54 -8.84
N LEU A 89 -6.72 -14.67 -8.31
CA LEU A 89 -6.77 -13.26 -8.69
C LEU A 89 -5.48 -12.52 -8.27
N LEU A 90 -4.95 -12.76 -7.06
CA LEU A 90 -3.67 -12.19 -6.65
C LEU A 90 -2.54 -12.59 -7.62
N THR A 91 -2.48 -13.85 -8.04
CA THR A 91 -1.45 -14.30 -8.99
C THR A 91 -1.64 -13.70 -10.38
N THR A 92 -2.88 -13.51 -10.83
CA THR A 92 -3.18 -12.99 -12.16
C THR A 92 -2.97 -11.49 -12.23
N ASP A 93 -3.55 -10.72 -11.31
CA ASP A 93 -3.57 -9.27 -11.34
C ASP A 93 -2.23 -8.64 -10.99
N PHE A 94 -1.47 -9.25 -10.08
CA PHE A 94 -0.11 -8.82 -9.78
C PHE A 94 0.95 -9.55 -10.61
N ASN A 95 0.56 -10.48 -11.48
CA ASN A 95 1.45 -11.32 -12.27
C ASN A 95 2.52 -12.01 -11.38
N LEU A 96 2.04 -12.81 -10.44
CA LEU A 96 2.83 -13.56 -9.47
C LEU A 96 2.85 -15.05 -9.80
N ASP A 97 3.80 -15.78 -9.24
CA ASP A 97 3.79 -17.24 -9.19
C ASP A 97 2.92 -17.78 -8.05
N ASN A 98 2.82 -19.11 -7.95
CA ASN A 98 2.01 -19.78 -6.94
C ASN A 98 2.52 -19.56 -5.50
N ASN A 99 3.74 -19.03 -5.34
CA ASN A 99 4.31 -18.65 -4.05
C ASN A 99 4.22 -17.13 -3.82
N LEU A 100 3.37 -16.43 -4.58
CA LEU A 100 3.20 -14.99 -4.57
C LEU A 100 4.49 -14.20 -4.83
N LYS A 101 5.43 -14.79 -5.57
CA LYS A 101 6.65 -14.12 -6.01
C LYS A 101 6.42 -13.44 -7.36
N PRO A 102 6.99 -12.25 -7.58
CA PRO A 102 6.84 -11.53 -8.84
C PRO A 102 7.45 -12.32 -10.00
N LYS A 103 6.68 -12.46 -11.09
CA LYS A 103 7.18 -12.90 -12.39
C LYS A 103 7.72 -11.71 -13.19
N ASP A 104 8.29 -11.99 -14.36
CA ASP A 104 8.68 -10.94 -15.30
C ASP A 104 7.51 -10.01 -15.60
N ARG A 105 7.73 -8.69 -15.45
CA ARG A 105 6.73 -7.63 -15.60
C ARG A 105 5.64 -7.61 -14.51
N SER A 106 5.89 -8.19 -13.34
CA SER A 106 5.05 -7.97 -12.16
C SER A 106 5.03 -6.49 -11.76
N LEU A 107 3.92 -6.06 -11.18
CA LEU A 107 3.79 -4.75 -10.54
C LEU A 107 4.59 -4.68 -9.23
N LEU A 108 4.91 -5.83 -8.63
CA LEU A 108 5.66 -5.93 -7.38
C LEU A 108 7.14 -6.21 -7.66
N GLN A 109 8.01 -5.65 -6.83
CA GLN A 109 9.46 -5.87 -6.91
C GLN A 109 9.93 -6.99 -5.97
N ALA A 110 9.10 -7.34 -5.00
CA ALA A 110 9.35 -8.36 -4.00
C ALA A 110 8.09 -9.24 -3.85
N PRO A 111 8.20 -10.41 -3.21
CA PRO A 111 7.05 -11.25 -2.92
C PRO A 111 5.97 -10.51 -2.13
N LEU A 112 4.72 -10.88 -2.37
CA LEU A 112 3.60 -10.51 -1.51
C LEU A 112 3.51 -11.51 -0.37
N ILE A 113 3.56 -11.04 0.87
CA ILE A 113 3.52 -11.88 2.06
C ILE A 113 2.17 -11.67 2.73
N ILE A 114 1.40 -12.75 2.88
CA ILE A 114 0.14 -12.75 3.61
C ILE A 114 0.42 -13.24 5.03
N GLU A 115 0.12 -12.40 6.01
CA GLU A 115 0.29 -12.71 7.44
C GLU A 115 -0.99 -13.24 8.07
N GLY A 116 -2.15 -12.80 7.54
CA GLY A 116 -3.45 -13.23 8.03
C GLY A 116 -4.50 -13.14 6.92
N LEU A 117 -5.36 -14.15 6.87
CA LEU A 117 -6.53 -14.22 6.01
C LEU A 117 -7.68 -14.80 6.83
N THR A 118 -8.79 -14.07 6.88
CA THR A 118 -10.04 -14.51 7.50
C THR A 118 -11.14 -14.34 6.48
N ILE A 119 -11.93 -15.40 6.25
CA ILE A 119 -13.06 -15.37 5.35
C ILE A 119 -14.29 -15.83 6.12
N GLU A 120 -15.32 -15.00 6.15
CA GLU A 120 -16.59 -15.28 6.79
C GLU A 120 -17.64 -15.62 5.73
N GLU A 121 -18.31 -16.76 5.89
CA GLU A 121 -19.32 -17.29 4.94
C GLU A 121 -20.59 -16.43 4.84
N GLY A 122 -20.85 -15.62 5.86
CA GLY A 122 -22.14 -14.95 6.04
C GLY A 122 -23.21 -15.90 6.58
N SER A 123 -24.40 -15.37 6.83
CA SER A 123 -25.54 -16.18 7.26
C SER A 123 -26.85 -15.54 6.84
N TYR A 124 -27.89 -16.36 6.70
CA TYR A 124 -29.22 -15.92 6.32
C TYR A 124 -30.27 -16.53 7.25
N SER A 125 -31.42 -15.88 7.32
CA SER A 125 -32.59 -16.37 8.05
C SER A 125 -33.82 -16.32 7.15
N ASN A 126 -34.84 -17.08 7.53
CA ASN A 126 -36.13 -17.04 6.88
C ASN A 126 -37.20 -16.48 7.82
N SER A 127 -38.16 -15.76 7.25
CA SER A 127 -39.39 -15.37 7.93
C SER A 127 -40.55 -15.69 6.99
N GLY A 128 -41.21 -16.82 7.24
CA GLY A 128 -42.25 -17.35 6.36
C GLY A 128 -41.68 -17.77 4.99
N ALA A 129 -42.09 -17.08 3.92
CA ALA A 129 -41.68 -17.35 2.54
C ALA A 129 -40.53 -16.45 2.04
N SER A 130 -39.99 -15.58 2.89
CA SER A 130 -38.93 -14.64 2.53
C SER A 130 -37.63 -15.02 3.21
N PHE A 131 -36.53 -14.96 2.47
CA PHE A 131 -35.16 -15.07 2.97
C PHE A 131 -34.53 -13.68 3.09
N TYR A 132 -33.65 -13.50 4.07
CA TYR A 132 -32.88 -12.27 4.23
C TYR A 132 -31.52 -12.57 4.86
N ASN A 133 -30.52 -11.77 4.52
CA ASN A 133 -29.16 -11.88 5.06
C ASN A 133 -29.15 -11.38 6.52
N VAL A 134 -28.54 -12.15 7.42
CA VAL A 134 -28.32 -11.80 8.84
C VAL A 134 -26.91 -11.31 9.05
N GLN A 135 -25.94 -11.97 8.42
CA GLN A 135 -24.54 -11.55 8.34
C GLN A 135 -24.11 -11.64 6.90
N LEU A 136 -23.38 -10.62 6.44
CA LEU A 136 -22.85 -10.61 5.10
C LEU A 136 -21.49 -11.34 5.08
N PRO A 137 -21.14 -11.97 3.96
CA PRO A 137 -19.85 -12.62 3.83
C PRO A 137 -18.77 -11.53 3.73
N SER A 138 -17.61 -11.81 4.30
CA SER A 138 -16.51 -10.85 4.35
C SER A 138 -15.14 -11.51 4.20
N ILE A 139 -14.16 -10.73 3.76
CA ILE A 139 -12.74 -11.10 3.70
C ILE A 139 -11.94 -10.04 4.42
N GLU A 140 -11.11 -10.47 5.37
CA GLU A 140 -10.03 -9.68 5.96
C GLU A 140 -8.68 -10.27 5.52
N ILE A 141 -7.85 -9.48 4.86
CA ILE A 141 -6.50 -9.87 4.45
C ILE A 141 -5.46 -8.85 4.95
N LYS A 142 -4.41 -9.36 5.60
CA LYS A 142 -3.31 -8.60 6.17
C LYS A 142 -1.98 -9.14 5.66
N GLY A 143 -1.07 -8.23 5.36
CA GLY A 143 0.26 -8.61 4.92
C GLY A 143 1.10 -7.42 4.50
N TYR A 144 2.18 -7.72 3.79
CA TYR A 144 3.09 -6.71 3.30
C TYR A 144 3.83 -7.14 2.05
N THR A 145 4.48 -6.18 1.40
CA THR A 145 5.52 -6.42 0.39
C THR A 145 6.70 -5.50 0.65
N HIS A 146 7.84 -5.77 0.01
CA HIS A 146 9.01 -4.90 0.11
C HIS A 146 9.15 -4.02 -1.12
N GLN A 147 9.47 -2.75 -0.89
CA GLN A 147 9.72 -1.78 -1.96
C GLN A 147 11.12 -1.19 -1.82
N LYS A 148 11.88 -1.20 -2.92
CA LYS A 148 13.19 -0.57 -2.97
C LYS A 148 13.06 0.96 -3.02
N ILE A 149 13.83 1.65 -2.20
CA ILE A 149 14.09 3.09 -2.21
C ILE A 149 15.07 3.41 -3.32
N ILE A 150 14.71 4.35 -4.20
CA ILE A 150 15.48 4.65 -5.42
C ILE A 150 16.20 5.99 -5.33
N LEU A 151 15.52 7.06 -4.89
CA LEU A 151 16.03 8.43 -4.98
C LEU A 151 16.97 8.85 -3.83
N ILE A 152 17.37 7.91 -2.97
CA ILE A 152 18.27 8.17 -1.84
C ILE A 152 19.55 7.33 -2.02
N PRO A 153 20.46 7.73 -2.92
CA PRO A 153 21.60 6.91 -3.33
C PRO A 153 22.70 6.76 -2.27
N PHE A 154 22.63 7.54 -1.18
CA PHE A 154 23.59 7.48 -0.07
C PHE A 154 23.18 6.52 1.05
N LEU A 155 21.97 5.95 1.00
CA LEU A 155 21.59 4.86 1.92
C LEU A 155 22.35 3.58 1.55
N ASP A 156 22.77 2.82 2.55
CA ASP A 156 23.30 1.47 2.37
C ASP A 156 22.24 0.59 1.68
N GLU A 157 22.65 -0.35 0.83
CA GLU A 157 21.75 -1.22 0.07
C GLU A 157 20.84 -2.04 0.99
N ALA A 158 21.35 -2.47 2.14
CA ALA A 158 20.56 -3.16 3.16
C ALA A 158 19.41 -2.31 3.73
N LEU A 159 19.54 -0.98 3.69
CA LEU A 159 18.54 -0.02 4.21
C LEU A 159 17.63 0.54 3.11
N ARG A 160 17.81 0.10 1.86
CA ARG A 160 16.99 0.56 0.74
C ARG A 160 15.71 -0.24 0.56
N TYR A 161 15.43 -1.24 1.38
CA TYR A 161 14.18 -1.98 1.30
C TYR A 161 13.30 -1.59 2.47
N ILE A 162 12.08 -1.16 2.17
CA ILE A 162 11.09 -0.87 3.19
C ILE A 162 9.89 -1.79 3.04
N GLU A 163 9.30 -2.11 4.17
CA GLU A 163 8.04 -2.84 4.24
C GLU A 163 6.89 -1.90 3.91
N ILE A 164 6.02 -2.34 3.00
CA ILE A 164 4.77 -1.67 2.63
C ILE A 164 3.64 -2.58 3.10
N PRO A 165 3.01 -2.26 4.25
CA PRO A 165 1.91 -3.06 4.77
C PRO A 165 0.61 -2.76 4.03
N PHE A 166 -0.26 -3.75 4.01
CA PHE A 166 -1.66 -3.63 3.60
C PHE A 166 -2.56 -4.35 4.63
N ASN A 167 -3.74 -3.79 4.84
CA ASN A 167 -4.77 -4.38 5.70
C ASN A 167 -6.12 -4.02 5.07
N VAL A 168 -6.77 -5.02 4.50
CA VAL A 168 -7.99 -4.86 3.71
C VAL A 168 -9.10 -5.67 4.36
N TYR A 169 -10.24 -5.04 4.56
CA TYR A 169 -11.47 -5.66 5.01
C TYR A 169 -12.59 -5.29 4.04
N ILE A 170 -13.18 -6.30 3.39
CA ILE A 170 -14.31 -6.13 2.47
C ILE A 170 -15.47 -6.99 2.95
N GLU A 171 -16.67 -6.43 2.89
CA GLU A 171 -17.94 -7.13 3.15
C GLU A 171 -18.82 -7.02 1.90
N ASN A 172 -19.48 -8.12 1.51
CA ASN A 172 -20.34 -8.09 0.33
C ASN A 172 -21.73 -7.52 0.68
N THR A 173 -21.95 -6.26 0.34
CA THR A 173 -23.21 -5.53 0.61
C THR A 173 -24.20 -5.54 -0.55
N ARG A 174 -23.92 -6.29 -1.63
CA ARG A 174 -24.68 -6.21 -2.90
C ARG A 174 -26.15 -6.63 -2.79
N TYR A 175 -26.47 -7.53 -1.85
CA TYR A 175 -27.82 -8.08 -1.67
C TYR A 175 -28.42 -7.73 -0.31
N ASN A 176 -28.02 -6.58 0.25
CA ASN A 176 -28.65 -6.00 1.44
C ASN A 176 -29.83 -5.10 1.05
#